data_AF-A0A7C1ILN0-F1
#
_entry.id   AF-A0A7C1ILN0-F1
#
_cell.length_a   1.000
_cell.length_b   1.000
_cell.length_c   1.000
_cell.angle_alpha   90.00
_cell.angle_beta   90.00
_cell.angle_gamma   90.00
#
_symmetry.space_group_name_H-M   'P 1'
#
loop_
_entity.id
_entity.type
_entity.pdbx_description
1 polymer ?
#
loop_
_entity_poly.entity_id
_entity_poly.type
_entity_poly.pdbx_seq_one_letter_code
_entity_poly.pdbx_strand_id
1 'polypeptide(L)' 'MRRLSPGIALLLLAPLLGELVSGHQTLFEFINPLVFVLLALPYGFGAIICRELKVRWNKGWV' A
#
# COMPACT_ATOMS: atom_id res chain seq x y z
N MET A 1 -6.99 1.66 -22.22
CA MET A 1 -6.97 2.01 -20.78
C MET A 1 -5.93 1.15 -20.08
N ARG A 2 -4.80 1.70 -19.63
CA ARG A 2 -3.80 0.92 -18.87
C ARG A 2 -4.42 0.55 -17.52
N ARG A 3 -4.73 -0.73 -17.29
CA ARG A 3 -5.17 -1.21 -15.98
C ARG A 3 -3.95 -1.21 -15.06
N LEU A 4 -4.02 -0.48 -13.95
CA LEU A 4 -3.03 -0.61 -12.88
C LEU A 4 -3.09 -2.04 -12.35
N SER A 5 -1.94 -2.68 -12.17
CA SER A 5 -1.93 -4.01 -11.55
C SER A 5 -2.36 -3.88 -10.09
N PRO A 6 -3.10 -4.87 -9.54
CA PRO A 6 -3.54 -4.82 -8.14
C PRO A 6 -2.39 -4.61 -7.15
N GLY A 7 -1.21 -5.15 -7.43
CA GLY A 7 -0.02 -4.95 -6.61
C GLY A 7 0.45 -3.49 -6.57
N ILE A 8 0.49 -2.81 -7.73
CA ILE A 8 0.86 -1.37 -7.80
C ILE A 8 -0.18 -0.53 -7.08
N ALA A 9 -1.47 -0.85 -7.25
CA ALA A 9 -2.53 -0.17 -6.52
C ALA A 9 -2.34 -0.28 -5.01
N LEU A 10 -2.07 -1.48 -4.49
CA LEU A 10 -1.83 -1.70 -3.05
C LEU A 10 -0.56 -1.00 -2.56
N LEU A 11 0.53 -1.03 -3.32
CA LEU A 11 1.79 -0.38 -2.96
C LEU A 11 1.62 1.12 -2.72
N LEU A 12 0.76 1.78 -3.49
CA LEU A 12 0.54 3.22 -3.42
C LEU A 12 -0.60 3.61 -2.48
N LEU A 13 -1.72 2.88 -2.50
CA LEU A 13 -2.89 3.19 -1.68
C LEU A 13 -2.69 2.83 -0.21
N ALA A 14 -1.96 1.76 0.11
CA ALA A 14 -1.83 1.34 1.50
C ALA A 14 -1.07 2.39 2.37
N PRO A 15 0.08 2.96 1.94
CA PRO A 15 0.72 4.04 2.68
C PRO A 15 -0.13 5.31 2.72
N LEU A 16 -0.80 5.64 1.60
CA LEU A 16 -1.66 6.81 1.51
C LEU A 16 -2.78 6.77 2.56
N LEU A 17 -3.49 5.66 2.65
CA LEU A 17 -4.55 5.47 3.62
C LEU A 17 -3.99 5.31 5.05
N GLY A 18 -2.87 4.59 5.18
CA GLY A 18 -2.22 4.33 6.46
C GLY A 18 -1.75 5.60 7.17
N GLU A 19 -1.32 6.62 6.41
CA GLU A 19 -0.72 7.85 6.96
C GLU A 19 -1.63 9.08 6.83
N LEU A 20 -2.24 9.31 5.66
CA LEU A 20 -3.02 10.54 5.45
C LEU A 20 -4.42 10.44 6.05
N VAL A 21 -5.04 9.26 6.02
CA VAL A 21 -6.38 9.07 6.63
C VAL A 21 -6.27 8.87 8.14
N SER A 22 -5.19 8.24 8.61
CA SER A 22 -4.91 8.17 10.06
C SER A 22 -4.51 9.53 10.65
N GLY A 23 -4.04 10.46 9.81
CA GLY A 23 -3.56 11.78 10.24
C GLY A 23 -2.23 11.70 11.00
N HIS A 24 -1.46 10.62 10.82
CA HIS A 24 -0.19 10.44 11.52
C HIS A 24 0.89 11.41 11.02
N GLN A 25 0.92 11.67 9.72
CA GLN A 25 1.89 12.57 9.09
C GLN A 25 1.22 13.72 8.36
N THR A 26 1.94 14.84 8.26
CA THR A 26 1.51 15.95 7.43
C THR A 26 1.69 15.64 5.94
N LEU A 27 0.90 16.26 5.08
CA LEU A 27 0.96 16.02 3.62
C LEU A 27 2.36 16.30 3.04
N PHE A 28 3.07 17.29 3.57
CA PHE A 28 4.42 17.65 3.12
C PHE A 28 5.46 16.59 3.48
N GLU A 29 5.34 15.94 4.62
CA GLU A 29 6.21 14.85 5.02
C GLU A 29 5.95 13.61 4.16
N PHE A 30 4.68 13.31 3.89
CA PHE A 30 4.29 12.15 3.08
C PHE A 30 4.78 12.25 1.62
N ILE A 31 4.80 13.46 1.04
CA ILE A 31 5.27 13.68 -0.35
C ILE A 31 6.80 13.52 -0.46
N ASN A 32 7.54 13.55 0.65
CA ASN A 32 8.98 13.31 0.62
C ASN A 32 9.26 11.88 0.12
N PRO A 33 10.01 11.71 -0.99
CA PRO A 33 10.20 10.41 -1.62
C PRO A 33 10.89 9.40 -0.71
N LEU A 34 11.79 9.84 0.17
CA LEU A 34 12.45 8.95 1.12
C LEU A 34 11.47 8.44 2.17
N VAL A 35 10.65 9.33 2.72
CA VAL A 35 9.60 8.99 3.70
C VAL A 35 8.58 8.05 3.05
N PHE A 36 8.12 8.37 1.83
CA PHE A 36 7.21 7.52 1.09
C PHE A 36 7.77 6.12 0.86
N VAL A 37 9.04 5.97 0.48
CA VAL A 37 9.68 4.64 0.32
C VAL A 37 9.72 3.90 1.65
N LEU A 38 10.08 4.57 2.74
CA LEU A 38 10.10 3.97 4.08
C LEU A 38 8.72 3.51 4.54
N LEU A 39 7.64 4.18 4.13
CA LEU A 39 6.26 3.80 4.43
C LEU A 39 5.71 2.75 3.47
N ALA A 40 6.11 2.78 2.20
CA ALA A 40 5.77 1.77 1.22
C ALA A 40 6.28 0.38 1.61
N LEU A 41 7.40 0.31 2.34
CA LEU A 41 7.95 -0.93 2.90
C LEU A 41 6.93 -1.66 3.81
N PRO A 42 6.50 -1.12 4.96
CA PRO A 42 5.55 -1.79 5.84
C PRO A 42 4.12 -1.79 5.29
N TYR A 43 3.61 -0.65 4.81
CA TYR A 43 2.20 -0.54 4.40
C TYR A 43 1.96 -1.15 3.02
N GLY A 44 2.77 -0.78 2.03
CA GLY A 44 2.64 -1.24 0.65
C GLY A 44 2.92 -2.73 0.50
N PHE A 45 4.12 -3.18 0.86
CA PHE A 45 4.46 -4.61 0.76
C PHE A 45 3.69 -5.46 1.77
N GLY A 46 3.36 -4.94 2.95
CA GLY A 46 2.47 -5.61 3.90
C GLY A 46 1.10 -5.91 3.29
N ALA A 47 0.49 -4.94 2.61
CA ALA A 47 -0.77 -5.14 1.90
C ALA A 47 -0.65 -6.16 0.76
N ILE A 48 0.45 -6.14 0.02
CA ILE A 48 0.74 -7.14 -1.03
C ILE A 48 0.87 -8.54 -0.41
N ILE A 49 1.62 -8.69 0.68
CA ILE A 49 1.77 -9.98 1.38
C ILE A 49 0.41 -10.50 1.85
N CYS A 50 -0.42 -9.66 2.47
CA CYS A 50 -1.78 -10.03 2.88
C CYS A 50 -2.63 -10.52 1.70
N ARG A 51 -2.53 -9.85 0.54
CA ARG A 51 -3.19 -10.29 -0.70
C ARG A 51 -2.69 -11.67 -1.12
N GLU A 52 -1.38 -11.85 -1.27
CA GLU A 52 -0.80 -13.11 -1.73
C GLU A 52 -1.08 -14.27 -0.77
N LEU A 53 -1.06 -14.02 0.54
CA LEU A 53 -1.46 -15.01 1.55
C LEU A 53 -2.93 -15.41 1.40
N LYS A 54 -3.83 -14.45 1.17
CA LYS A 54 -5.26 -14.73 0.94
C LYS A 54 -5.47 -15.57 -0.31
N VAL A 55 -4.77 -15.26 -1.40
CA VAL A 55 -4.80 -16.03 -2.65
C VAL A 55 -4.30 -17.46 -2.40
N ARG A 56 -3.15 -17.63 -1.74
CA ARG A 56 -2.56 -18.95 -1.45
C ARG A 56 -3.40 -19.78 -0.47
N TRP A 57 -4.10 -19.14 0.47
CA TRP A 57 -5.02 -19.84 1.38
C TRP A 57 -6.32 -20.27 0.67
N ASN A 58 -6.56 -19.91 -0.60
CA ASN A 58 -7.85 -20.20 -1.26
C ASN A 58 -9.06 -19.69 -0.46
N LYS A 59 -8.92 -18.60 0.31
CA LYS A 59 -10.03 -17.97 1.06
C LYS A 59 -11.02 -17.24 0.16
N GLY A 60 -10.94 -17.44 -1.16
CA GLY A 60 -11.74 -16.77 -2.18
C GLY A 60 -11.35 -15.30 -2.38
N TRP A 61 -11.81 -14.74 -3.51
CA TRP A 61 -11.49 -13.40 -4.05
C TRP A 61 -10.07 -13.27 -4.61
N VAL A 62 -9.98 -13.50 -5.92
CA VAL A 62 -9.03 -12.89 -6.87
C VAL A 62 -9.84 -12.32 -8.02
#